data_AF-A0A821PKQ9-F1
#
_entry.id   AF-A0A821PKQ9-F1
#
_cell.length_a   1.000
_cell.length_b   1.000
_cell.length_c   1.000
_cell.angle_alpha   90.00
_cell.angle_beta   90.00
_cell.angle_gamma   90.00
#
_symmetry.space_group_name_H-M   'P 1'
#
loop_
_entity.id
_entity.type
_entity.pdbx_description
1 polymer ?
#
loop_
_entity_poly.entity_id
_entity_poly.type
_entity_poly.pdbx_seq_one_letter_code
_entity_poly.pdbx_strand_id
1 'polypeptide(L)'
;MNTLMVQWIRLENLTHLTLAGCYVKFDQINAQRLIDNIWSLSKLIYCYLNLNFGENNIFIPTVMSPSLKYLFIWGSEHFQNEINALIKQTPCLRHFSVLLNIDSNNDNDMKIE
;
A
#
# COMPACT_ATOMS: atom_id res chain seq x y z
N MET A 1 17.71 9.74 5.42
CA MET A 1 17.33 8.51 4.69
C MET A 1 16.70 8.90 3.34
N ASN A 2 17.33 9.80 2.57
CA ASN A 2 16.70 10.47 1.41
C ASN A 2 17.15 9.90 0.05
N THR A 3 18.08 8.94 0.04
CA THR A 3 18.72 8.45 -1.19
C THR A 3 17.92 7.37 -1.92
N LEU A 4 17.00 6.67 -1.25
CA LEU A 4 16.18 5.62 -1.88
C LEU A 4 15.02 6.17 -2.73
N MET A 5 14.58 7.41 -2.50
CA MET A 5 13.40 7.99 -3.18
C MET A 5 13.67 8.53 -4.59
N VAL A 6 14.93 8.72 -5.00
CA VAL A 6 15.26 9.55 -6.19
C VAL A 6 15.52 8.73 -7.47
N GLN A 7 15.49 7.39 -7.46
CA GLN A 7 15.87 6.60 -8.66
C GLN A 7 14.89 5.51 -9.12
N TRP A 8 13.62 5.55 -8.70
CA TRP A 8 12.63 4.57 -9.18
C TRP A 8 12.32 4.71 -10.67
N ILE A 9 12.53 5.91 -11.23
CA ILE A 9 12.49 6.17 -12.68
C ILE A 9 13.43 5.24 -13.46
N ARG A 10 14.49 4.71 -12.84
CA ARG A 10 15.43 3.79 -13.50
C ARG A 10 14.98 2.32 -13.49
N LEU A 11 13.88 2.01 -12.83
CA LEU A 11 13.33 0.65 -12.73
C LEU A 11 12.30 0.38 -13.83
N GLU A 12 12.55 0.86 -15.05
CA GLU A 12 11.62 0.76 -16.20
C GLU A 12 11.26 -0.67 -16.60
N ASN A 13 12.05 -1.65 -16.15
CA ASN A 13 11.84 -3.07 -16.41
C ASN A 13 11.35 -3.85 -15.18
N LEU A 14 11.07 -3.18 -14.06
CA LEU A 14 10.58 -3.86 -12.87
C LEU A 14 9.15 -4.35 -13.09
N THR A 15 9.00 -5.67 -13.10
CA THR A 15 7.71 -6.33 -13.30
C THR A 15 7.11 -6.85 -11.99
N HIS A 16 7.94 -7.08 -10.99
CA HIS A 16 7.55 -7.62 -9.69
C HIS A 16 8.20 -6.80 -8.58
N LEU A 17 7.40 -6.35 -7.63
CA LEU A 17 7.84 -5.67 -6.42
C LEU A 17 7.25 -6.36 -5.19
N THR A 18 8.08 -6.57 -4.18
CA THR A 18 7.67 -7.10 -2.89
C THR A 18 8.34 -6.27 -1.82
N LEU A 19 7.54 -5.55 -1.04
CA LEU A 19 7.97 -4.85 0.16
C LEU A 19 7.32 -5.57 1.34
N ALA A 20 8.09 -6.42 2.03
CA ALA A 20 7.59 -7.27 3.10
C ALA A 20 8.26 -6.94 4.42
N GLY A 21 7.46 -6.75 5.48
CA GLY A 21 7.96 -6.43 6.82
C GLY A 21 8.76 -5.13 6.88
N CYS A 22 8.52 -4.20 5.96
CA CYS A 22 9.23 -2.94 5.94
C CYS A 22 8.59 -2.01 6.97
N TYR A 23 9.32 -1.79 8.07
CA TYR A 23 8.97 -0.76 9.04
C TYR A 23 9.54 0.56 8.56
N VAL A 24 8.68 1.40 7.97
CA VAL A 24 9.15 2.66 7.40
C VAL A 24 8.52 3.82 8.14
N LYS A 25 9.33 4.48 8.97
CA LYS A 25 9.00 5.75 9.63
C LYS A 25 9.05 6.88 8.61
N PHE A 26 8.10 6.88 7.69
CA PHE A 26 7.88 8.02 6.81
C PHE A 26 6.90 8.99 7.46
N ASP A 27 7.12 10.29 7.23
CA ASP A 27 6.00 11.21 7.28
C ASP A 27 5.00 10.90 6.16
N GLN A 28 3.79 11.42 6.28
CA GLN A 28 2.71 11.18 5.33
C GLN A 28 3.10 11.54 3.89
N ILE A 29 3.92 12.58 3.69
CA ILE A 29 4.35 13.05 2.37
C ILE A 29 5.27 12.02 1.70
N ASN A 30 6.24 11.48 2.43
CA ASN A 30 7.18 10.50 1.91
C ASN A 30 6.53 9.13 1.72
N ALA A 31 5.58 8.76 2.57
CA ALA A 31 4.73 7.58 2.38
C ALA A 31 3.95 7.70 1.06
N GLN A 32 3.23 8.80 0.85
CA GLN A 32 2.46 9.04 -0.38
C GLN A 32 3.34 8.99 -1.63
N ARG A 33 4.49 9.67 -1.59
CA ARG A 33 5.44 9.67 -2.72
C ARG A 33 5.97 8.27 -3.04
N LEU A 34 6.23 7.43 -2.03
CA LEU A 34 6.61 6.04 -2.27
C LEU A 34 5.50 5.31 -3.04
N ILE A 35 4.25 5.51 -2.65
CA ILE A 35 3.11 4.83 -3.27
C ILE A 35 2.90 5.30 -4.70
N ASP A 36 2.96 6.61 -4.93
CA ASP A 36 2.85 7.16 -6.28
C ASP A 36 4.00 6.69 -7.18
N ASN A 37 5.21 6.59 -6.64
CA ASN A 37 6.35 6.03 -7.37
C ASN A 37 6.11 4.57 -7.76
N ILE A 38 5.62 3.73 -6.83
CA ILE A 38 5.26 2.33 -7.12
C ILE A 38 4.21 2.25 -8.23
N TRP A 39 3.15 3.06 -8.14
CA TRP A 39 2.07 3.07 -9.12
C TRP A 39 2.51 3.57 -10.50
N SER A 40 3.48 4.49 -10.56
CA SER A 40 4.01 5.03 -11.82
C SER A 40 4.89 4.07 -12.61
N LEU A 41 5.29 2.93 -12.03
CA LEU A 41 6.14 1.95 -12.71
C LEU A 41 5.40 1.29 -13.88
N SER A 42 5.80 1.66 -15.11
CA SER A 42 5.09 1.34 -16.35
C SER A 42 5.03 -0.14 -16.73
N LYS A 43 5.88 -0.97 -16.12
CA LYS A 43 5.92 -2.43 -16.37
C LYS A 43 5.63 -3.25 -15.12
N LEU A 44 5.28 -2.63 -13.99
CA LEU A 44 4.99 -3.35 -12.76
C LEU A 44 3.68 -4.13 -12.92
N ILE A 45 3.75 -5.45 -12.88
CA ILE A 45 2.62 -6.37 -13.06
C ILE A 45 2.15 -6.91 -11.71
N TYR A 46 3.10 -7.19 -10.81
CA TYR A 46 2.86 -7.78 -9.50
C TYR A 46 3.42 -6.89 -8.40
N CYS A 47 2.59 -6.57 -7.40
CA CYS A 47 2.98 -5.78 -6.25
C CYS A 47 2.46 -6.44 -4.96
N TYR A 48 3.37 -6.71 -4.04
CA TYR A 48 3.07 -7.12 -2.67
C TYR A 48 3.58 -6.07 -1.69
N LEU A 49 2.68 -5.56 -0.85
CA LEU A 49 2.94 -4.51 0.10
C LEU A 49 2.50 -4.95 1.49
N ASN A 50 3.46 -5.17 2.36
CA ASN A 50 3.30 -5.30 3.79
C ASN A 50 4.16 -4.20 4.42
N LEU A 51 3.54 -3.03 4.52
CA LEU A 51 4.15 -1.79 4.97
C LEU A 51 3.42 -1.33 6.22
N ASN A 52 4.16 -1.07 7.29
CA ASN A 52 3.61 -0.44 8.49
C ASN A 52 3.91 1.06 8.43
N PHE A 53 2.90 1.85 8.08
CA PHE A 53 3.01 3.32 8.00
C PHE A 53 2.67 4.01 9.34
N GLY A 54 2.33 3.29 10.40
CA GLY A 54 1.79 3.88 11.62
C GLY A 54 0.33 4.33 11.51
N GLU A 55 -0.22 4.83 12.62
CA GLU A 55 -1.64 5.18 12.75
C GLU A 55 -2.02 6.34 11.80
N ASN A 56 -3.14 6.19 11.08
CA ASN A 56 -3.79 7.18 10.20
C ASN A 56 -3.19 7.45 8.80
N ASN A 57 -2.26 6.65 8.30
CA ASN A 57 -1.76 6.85 6.94
C ASN A 57 -2.66 6.18 5.90
N ILE A 58 -3.37 7.02 5.14
CA ILE A 58 -4.23 6.67 4.00
C ILE A 58 -3.36 6.20 2.83
N PHE A 59 -3.72 5.08 2.21
CA PHE A 59 -3.00 4.44 1.12
C PHE A 59 -3.76 4.63 -0.21
N ILE A 60 -3.88 5.86 -0.68
CA ILE A 60 -4.52 6.12 -1.98
C ILE A 60 -3.48 6.71 -2.94
N PRO A 61 -3.01 5.98 -3.96
CA PRO A 61 -2.16 6.55 -4.99
C PRO A 61 -2.88 7.71 -5.68
N THR A 62 -2.15 8.79 -5.96
CA THR A 62 -2.65 9.94 -6.72
C THR A 62 -2.48 9.74 -8.23
N VAL A 63 -1.65 8.77 -8.62
CA VAL A 63 -1.35 8.41 -10.01
C VAL A 63 -1.91 7.05 -10.36
N MET A 64 -2.35 6.91 -11.60
CA MET A 64 -2.89 5.67 -12.13
C MET A 64 -1.77 4.70 -12.52
N SER A 65 -1.90 3.43 -12.15
CA SER A 65 -0.98 2.40 -12.63
C SER A 65 -1.39 1.91 -14.02
N PRO A 66 -0.48 1.96 -15.02
CA PRO A 66 -0.80 1.52 -16.38
C PRO A 66 -0.70 0.00 -16.58
N SER A 67 -0.07 -0.73 -15.66
CA SER A 67 0.34 -2.12 -15.89
C SER A 67 0.00 -3.11 -14.78
N LEU A 68 -0.33 -2.62 -13.57
CA LEU A 68 -0.48 -3.47 -12.40
C LEU A 68 -1.70 -4.38 -12.54
N LYS A 69 -1.47 -5.70 -12.42
CA LYS A 69 -2.50 -6.75 -12.56
C LYS A 69 -2.75 -7.51 -11.27
N TYR A 70 -1.74 -7.61 -10.40
CA TYR A 70 -1.80 -8.36 -9.15
C TYR A 70 -1.33 -7.46 -8.02
N LEU A 71 -2.22 -7.22 -7.06
CA LEU A 71 -1.95 -6.38 -5.89
C LEU A 71 -2.32 -7.11 -4.61
N PHE A 72 -1.36 -7.21 -3.70
CA PHE A 72 -1.49 -7.80 -2.39
C PHE A 72 -1.11 -6.78 -1.33
N ILE A 73 -2.01 -6.47 -0.42
CA ILE A 73 -1.79 -5.48 0.64
C ILE A 73 -2.02 -6.14 2.00
N TRP A 74 -1.10 -5.90 2.94
CA TRP A 74 -1.22 -6.33 4.33
C TRP A 74 -1.00 -5.14 5.25
N GLY A 75 -1.87 -5.01 6.27
CA GLY A 75 -1.58 -4.17 7.43
C GLY A 75 -2.27 -2.80 7.44
N SER A 76 -3.47 -2.66 6.85
CA SER A 76 -4.25 -1.42 6.98
C SER A 76 -5.62 -1.70 7.62
N GLU A 77 -5.80 -1.19 8.84
CA GLU A 77 -7.05 -1.23 9.60
C GLU A 77 -8.12 -0.29 9.04
N HIS A 78 -7.72 0.68 8.20
CA HIS A 78 -8.61 1.72 7.64
C HIS A 78 -8.89 1.56 6.15
N PHE A 79 -8.49 0.42 5.58
CA PHE A 79 -8.45 0.23 4.15
C PHE A 79 -9.82 0.17 3.47
N GLN A 80 -10.90 -0.14 4.21
CA GLN A 80 -12.20 -0.44 3.62
C GLN A 80 -12.77 0.70 2.77
N ASN A 81 -12.59 1.96 3.21
CA ASN A 81 -13.08 3.13 2.48
C ASN A 81 -12.18 3.48 1.27
N GLU A 82 -10.95 3.00 1.26
CA GLU A 82 -9.90 3.36 0.30
C GLU A 82 -9.82 2.39 -0.87
N ILE A 83 -10.32 1.15 -0.71
CA ILE A 83 -10.34 0.12 -1.75
C ILE A 83 -10.93 0.65 -3.07
N ASN A 84 -12.04 1.36 -3.02
CA ASN A 84 -12.69 1.89 -4.23
C ASN A 84 -11.81 2.92 -4.95
N ALA A 85 -11.12 3.77 -4.20
CA ALA A 85 -10.19 4.74 -4.77
C ALA A 85 -8.97 4.03 -5.38
N LEU A 86 -8.43 3.03 -4.69
CA LEU A 86 -7.31 2.24 -5.15
C LEU A 86 -7.62 1.47 -6.44
N ILE A 87 -8.80 0.85 -6.53
CA ILE A 87 -9.27 0.15 -7.74
C ILE A 87 -9.39 1.13 -8.91
N LYS A 88 -9.93 2.34 -8.69
CA LYS A 88 -10.01 3.38 -9.73
C LYS A 88 -8.62 3.77 -10.25
N GLN A 89 -7.62 3.79 -9.38
CA GLN A 89 -6.23 4.10 -9.75
C GLN A 89 -5.46 2.90 -10.31
N THR A 90 -6.09 1.73 -10.40
CA THR A 90 -5.45 0.50 -10.87
C THR A 90 -6.35 -0.22 -11.88
N PRO A 91 -6.67 0.41 -13.03
CA PRO A 91 -7.72 -0.09 -13.94
C PRO A 91 -7.42 -1.44 -14.57
N CYS A 92 -6.15 -1.85 -14.62
CA CYS A 92 -5.74 -3.16 -15.17
C CYS A 92 -5.73 -4.29 -14.14
N LEU A 93 -6.18 -4.03 -12.91
CA LEU A 93 -6.14 -4.98 -11.81
C LEU A 93 -7.03 -6.20 -12.10
N ARG A 94 -6.44 -7.40 -12.03
CA ARG A 94 -7.12 -8.67 -12.23
C ARG A 94 -7.26 -9.47 -10.94
N HIS A 95 -6.32 -9.28 -10.03
CA HIS A 95 -6.32 -9.92 -8.74
C HIS A 95 -5.98 -8.91 -7.65
N PHE A 96 -6.83 -8.87 -6.64
CA PHE A 96 -6.68 -8.01 -5.50
C PHE A 96 -6.86 -8.84 -4.24
N SER A 97 -5.89 -8.75 -3.34
CA SER A 97 -5.92 -9.45 -2.06
C SER A 97 -5.51 -8.50 -0.95
N VAL A 98 -6.25 -8.55 0.15
CA VAL A 98 -6.04 -7.72 1.32
C VAL A 98 -6.07 -8.62 2.54
N LEU A 99 -5.03 -8.52 3.36
CA LEU A 99 -5.02 -9.12 4.69
C LEU A 99 -5.25 -8.02 5.71
N LEU A 100 -6.42 -8.05 6.33
CA LEU A 100 -6.83 -7.12 7.37
C LEU A 100 -6.27 -7.60 8.71
N ASN A 101 -5.60 -6.71 9.45
CA ASN A 101 -5.33 -6.94 10.85
C ASN A 101 -6.61 -6.59 11.60
N ILE A 102 -7.31 -7.59 12.13
CA ILE A 102 -8.49 -7.36 12.96
C ILE A 102 -7.99 -7.40 14.40
N ASP A 103 -7.66 -6.23 14.94
CA ASP A 103 -7.32 -6.10 16.36
C ASP A 103 -8.56 -6.50 17.18
N SER A 104 -8.48 -7.66 17.83
CA SER A 104 -9.57 -8.24 18.62
C SER A 104 -9.72 -7.61 20.02
N ASN A 105 -9.26 -6.37 20.22
CA ASN A 105 -9.32 -5.71 21.53
C ASN A 105 -10.70 -5.10 21.79
N ASN A 106 -11.70 -5.96 21.99
CA ASN A 106 -13.01 -5.62 22.55
C ASN A 106 -13.31 -6.42 23.84
N ASP A 107 -12.29 -6.78 24.63
CA ASP A 107 -12.45 -7.42 25.94
C ASP A 107 -12.59 -6.40 27.10
N ASN A 108 -13.26 -5.26 26.88
CA ASN A 108 -13.41 -4.21 27.89
C ASN A 108 -14.85 -3.83 28.27
N ASP A 109 -15.84 -4.70 28.03
CA ASP A 109 -17.21 -4.50 28.55
C ASP A 109 -17.80 -5.78 29.14
N MET A 110 -17.33 -6.17 30.33
CA MET A 110 -18.16 -6.88 31.30
C MET A 110 -17.62 -6.68 32.73
N LYS A 111 -17.71 -5.44 33.22
CA LYS A 111 -17.87 -5.23 34.68
C LYS A 111 -19.32 -5.53 35.01
N ILE A 112 -19.58 -6.74 35.49
CA ILE A 112 -20.82 -7.08 36.18
C ILE A 112 -20.68 -6.47 37.59
N GLU A 113 -21.46 -5.43 37.87
CA GLU A 113 -21.77 -4.98 39.25
C GLU A 113 -22.69 -5.99 39.95
#